data_AF-A0A9D1XRW5-F1
#
_entry.id   AF-A0A9D1XRW5-F1
#
_cell.length_a   1.000
_cell.length_b   1.000
_cell.length_c   1.000
_cell.angle_alpha   90.00
_cell.angle_beta   90.00
_cell.angle_gamma   90.00
#
_symmetry.space_group_name_H-M   'P 1'
#
loop_
_entity.id
_entity.type
_entity.pdbx_description
1 polymer ?
#
loop_
_entity_poly.entity_id
_entity_poly.type
_entity_poly.pdbx_seq_one_letter_code
_entity_poly.pdbx_strand_id
1 'polypeptide(L)'
;MRTITLLLSAYIGKLNNAEYLNLMSRLRALIETATPEGVGLTAGEMTEFSELVDQLQARVNYTTASALTGQLDDLEKQRDSLLTFLFATINSGVSLP
;
A
#
# COMPACT_ATOMS: atom_id res chain seq x y z
N MET A 1 -14.22 1.67 34.40
CA MET A 1 -13.13 0.68 34.39
C MET A 1 -12.54 0.66 32.99
N ARG A 2 -11.23 0.88 32.84
CA ARG A 2 -10.56 0.74 31.53
C ARG A 2 -10.18 -0.72 31.34
N THR A 3 -10.71 -1.36 30.31
CA THR A 3 -10.38 -2.75 29.96
C THR A 3 -9.09 -2.74 29.15
N ILE A 4 -8.02 -3.32 29.68
CA ILE A 4 -6.77 -3.57 28.95
C ILE A 4 -6.83 -5.02 28.47
N THR A 5 -6.90 -5.23 27.16
CA THR A 5 -6.85 -6.56 26.55
C THR A 5 -5.40 -6.90 26.21
N LEU A 6 -4.78 -7.76 27.01
CA LEU A 6 -3.48 -8.36 26.69
C LEU A 6 -3.66 -9.47 25.64
N LEU A 7 -3.14 -9.24 24.43
CA LEU A 7 -3.05 -10.28 23.40
C LEU A 7 -1.86 -11.20 23.73
N LEU A 8 -2.14 -12.36 24.34
CA LEU A 8 -1.12 -13.36 24.74
C LEU A 8 -0.46 -14.06 23.53
N SER A 9 -1.16 -14.14 22.40
CA SER A 9 -0.58 -14.52 21.10
C SER A 9 -1.52 -14.09 19.98
N ALA A 10 -0.94 -13.58 18.89
CA ALA A 10 -1.65 -13.31 17.66
C ALA A 10 -1.12 -14.30 16.61
N TYR A 11 -1.94 -15.26 16.18
CA TYR A 11 -1.60 -16.09 15.02
C TYR A 11 -1.89 -15.28 13.76
N ILE A 12 -0.92 -14.44 13.41
CA ILE A 12 -0.94 -13.63 12.22
C ILE A 12 -0.40 -14.53 11.09
N GLY A 13 -1.25 -14.94 10.15
CA GLY A 13 -0.78 -15.56 8.90
C GLY A 13 0.17 -14.61 8.13
N LYS A 14 0.69 -14.99 6.96
CA LYS A 14 1.48 -14.04 6.15
C LYS A 14 0.60 -12.84 5.76
N LEU A 15 0.72 -11.72 6.48
CA LEU A 15 0.09 -10.46 6.12
C LEU A 15 0.73 -9.95 4.84
N ASN A 16 -0.10 -9.46 3.92
CA ASN A 16 0.41 -8.66 2.83
C ASN A 16 0.89 -7.29 3.35
N ASN A 17 1.63 -6.56 2.53
CA ASN A 17 2.25 -5.30 2.94
C ASN A 17 1.24 -4.26 3.46
N ALA A 18 0.02 -4.20 2.88
CA ALA A 18 -1.01 -3.26 3.29
C ALA A 18 -1.66 -3.65 4.62
N GLU A 19 -1.90 -4.95 4.83
CA GLU A 19 -2.42 -5.47 6.10
C GLU A 19 -1.41 -5.30 7.24
N TYR A 20 -0.12 -5.52 6.97
CA TYR A 20 0.95 -5.30 7.92
C TYR A 20 1.09 -3.80 8.29
N LEU A 21 1.03 -2.91 7.30
CA LEU A 21 0.98 -1.47 7.55
C LEU A 21 -0.21 -1.09 8.43
N ASN A 22 -1.41 -1.61 8.14
CA ASN A 22 -2.60 -1.31 8.93
C ASN A 22 -2.44 -1.72 10.40
N LEU A 23 -1.87 -2.90 10.65
CA LEU A 23 -1.59 -3.38 12.00
C LEU A 23 -0.60 -2.46 12.73
N MET A 24 0.51 -2.11 12.09
CA MET A 24 1.54 -1.26 12.69
C MET A 24 1.02 0.16 12.98
N SER A 25 0.23 0.75 12.08
CA SER A 25 -0.40 2.06 12.32
C SER A 25 -1.37 2.04 13.50
N ARG A 26 -2.15 0.95 13.66
CA ARG A 26 -3.04 0.78 14.82
C ARG A 26 -2.27 0.60 16.11
N LEU A 27 -1.16 -0.13 16.07
CA LEU A 27 -0.27 -0.29 17.23
C LEU A 27 0.33 1.05 17.65
N ARG A 28 0.77 1.88 16.69
CA ARG A 28 1.22 3.26 16.96
C ARG A 28 0.17 4.08 17.69
N ALA A 29 -1.07 4.11 17.18
CA ALA A 29 -2.16 4.85 17.81
C ALA A 29 -2.51 4.33 19.22
N LEU A 30 -2.41 3.02 19.45
CA LEU A 30 -2.61 2.42 20.77
C LEU A 30 -1.52 2.85 21.75
N ILE A 31 -0.26 2.87 21.33
CA ILE A 31 0.87 3.34 22.15
C ILE A 31 0.72 4.83 22.47
N GLU A 32 0.36 5.66 21.48
CA GLU A 32 0.09 7.09 21.69
C GLU A 32 -1.05 7.31 22.71
N THR A 33 -2.09 6.48 22.66
CA THR A 33 -3.22 6.54 23.60
C THR A 33 -2.82 6.09 25.02
N ALA A 34 -1.96 5.08 25.13
CA ALA A 34 -1.46 4.56 26.40
C ALA A 34 -0.30 5.38 26.99
N THR A 35 0.23 6.31 26.19
CA THR A 35 1.56 6.93 26.30
C THR A 35 2.73 5.94 26.15
N PRO A 36 3.87 6.37 25.57
CA PRO A 36 5.05 5.51 25.45
C PRO A 36 5.49 4.92 26.79
N GLU A 37 5.52 5.73 27.84
CA GLU A 37 5.93 5.33 29.18
C GLU A 37 4.94 4.31 29.78
N GLY A 38 3.65 4.42 29.46
CA GLY A 38 2.60 3.50 29.89
C GLY A 38 2.73 2.10 29.32
N VAL A 39 3.52 1.92 28.25
CA VAL A 39 3.87 0.62 27.67
C VAL A 39 5.35 0.25 27.85
N GLY A 40 6.09 1.01 28.66
CA GLY A 40 7.50 0.77 28.96
C GLY A 40 8.48 1.20 27.86
N LEU A 41 8.04 2.07 26.94
CA LEU A 41 8.89 2.68 25.92
C LEU A 41 9.40 4.04 26.38
N THR A 42 10.64 4.35 26.00
CA THR A 42 11.19 5.70 26.04
C THR A 42 10.67 6.53 24.88
N ALA A 43 10.77 7.86 24.98
CA ALA A 43 10.44 8.76 23.88
C ALA A 43 11.29 8.50 22.62
N GLY A 44 12.55 8.08 22.78
CA GLY A 44 13.43 7.71 21.68
C GLY A 44 12.93 6.47 20.94
N GLU A 45 12.57 5.41 21.67
CA GLU A 45 12.03 4.17 21.09
C GLU A 45 10.68 4.40 20.40
N MET A 46 9.82 5.27 20.94
CA MET A 46 8.57 5.64 20.25
C MET A 46 8.84 6.42 18.95
N THR A 47 9.84 7.30 18.95
CA THR A 47 10.23 8.05 17.75
C THR A 47 10.74 7.10 16.68
N GLU A 48 11.68 6.22 17.03
CA GLU A 48 12.23 5.22 16.12
C GLU A 48 11.14 4.30 15.57
N PHE A 49 10.24 3.80 16.43
CA PHE A 49 9.11 3.00 16.00
C PHE A 49 8.22 3.76 14.99
N SER A 50 7.93 5.04 15.25
CA SER A 50 7.11 5.86 14.36
C SER A 50 7.76 6.06 12.99
N GLU A 51 9.07 6.31 12.96
CA GLU A 51 9.84 6.45 11.72
C GLU A 51 9.82 5.15 10.90
N LEU A 52 9.93 3.99 11.55
CA LEU A 52 9.83 2.69 10.87
C LEU A 52 8.44 2.45 10.27
N VAL A 53 7.37 2.86 10.96
CA VAL A 53 6.00 2.80 10.42
C VAL A 53 5.84 3.71 9.20
N ASP A 54 6.44 4.90 9.22
CA ASP A 54 6.38 5.84 8.09
C ASP A 54 7.19 5.33 6.89
N GLN A 55 8.36 4.72 7.11
CA GLN A 55 9.13 4.05 6.06
C GLN A 55 8.36 2.89 5.44
N LEU A 56 7.66 2.09 6.26
CA LEU A 56 6.79 1.03 5.78
C LEU A 56 5.67 1.62 4.91
N GLN A 57 5.01 2.68 5.35
CA GLN A 57 3.95 3.34 4.60
C GLN A 57 4.44 3.85 3.24
N ALA A 58 5.58 4.52 3.21
CA ALA A 58 6.19 5.01 1.97
C ALA A 58 6.43 3.88 0.97
N ARG A 59 6.94 2.73 1.45
CA ARG A 59 7.22 1.57 0.60
C ARG A 59 5.96 0.89 0.06
N VAL A 60 4.90 0.79 0.87
CA VAL A 60 3.61 0.26 0.42
C VAL A 60 3.04 1.15 -0.67
N ASN A 61 2.99 2.46 -0.44
CA ASN A 61 2.46 3.43 -1.39
C ASN A 61 3.25 3.46 -2.71
N TYR A 62 4.58 3.41 -2.65
CA TYR A 62 5.43 3.32 -3.85
C TYR A 62 5.12 2.06 -4.67
N THR A 63 4.93 0.92 -4.00
CA THR A 63 4.61 -0.35 -4.67
C THR A 63 3.26 -0.27 -5.38
N THR A 64 2.25 0.31 -4.73
CA THR A 64 0.92 0.53 -5.33
C THR A 64 0.99 1.48 -6.52
N ALA A 65 1.73 2.59 -6.40
CA ALA A 65 1.91 3.54 -7.49
C ALA A 65 2.64 2.92 -8.69
N SER A 66 3.71 2.15 -8.45
CA SER A 66 4.45 1.44 -9.49
C SER A 66 3.58 0.42 -10.23
N ALA A 67 2.76 -0.34 -9.50
CA ALA A 67 1.81 -1.27 -10.11
C ALA A 67 0.76 -0.55 -10.98
N LEU A 68 0.28 0.61 -10.54
CA LEU A 68 -0.64 1.45 -11.31
C LEU A 68 0.01 1.97 -12.60
N THR A 69 1.26 2.45 -12.53
CA THR A 69 2.01 2.90 -13.72
C THR A 69 2.15 1.78 -14.75
N GLY A 70 2.50 0.56 -14.32
CA GLY A 70 2.59 -0.58 -15.25
C GLY A 70 1.27 -0.91 -15.95
N GLN A 71 0.14 -0.81 -15.24
CA GLN A 71 -1.18 -1.02 -15.85
C GLN A 71 -1.54 0.07 -16.86
N LEU A 72 -1.18 1.33 -16.57
CA LEU A 72 -1.39 2.44 -17.50
C LEU A 72 -0.54 2.27 -18.76
N ASP A 73 0.74 1.90 -18.64
CA ASP A 73 1.63 1.64 -19.77
C ASP A 73 1.07 0.54 -20.70
N ASP A 74 0.50 -0.51 -20.13
CA ASP A 74 -0.10 -1.61 -20.91
C ASP A 74 -1.40 -1.19 -21.60
N LEU A 75 -2.23 -0.35 -20.97
CA LEU A 75 -3.42 0.23 -21.59
C LEU A 75 -3.05 1.18 -22.73
N GLU A 76 -2.00 1.97 -22.57
CA GLU A 76 -1.50 2.86 -23.62
C GLU A 76 -1.04 2.08 -24.86
N LYS A 77 -0.28 1.00 -24.68
CA LYS A 77 0.12 0.12 -25.79
C LYS A 77 -1.09 -0.49 -26.52
N GLN A 78 -2.11 -0.93 -25.78
CA GLN A 78 -3.34 -1.47 -26.37
C GLN A 78 -4.09 -0.42 -27.18
N ARG A 79 -4.24 0.80 -26.63
CA ARG A 79 -4.83 1.95 -27.32
C ARG A 79 -4.08 2.27 -28.61
N ASP A 80 -2.75 2.36 -28.55
CA ASP A 80 -1.93 2.75 -29.69
C ASP A 80 -1.93 1.69 -30.80
N SER A 81 -1.99 0.42 -30.42
CA SER A 81 -2.19 -0.70 -31.36
C SER A 81 -3.54 -0.60 -32.07
N LEU A 82 -4.62 -0.30 -31.34
CA LEU A 82 -5.96 -0.10 -31.91
C LEU A 82 -6.00 1.11 -32.85
N LEU A 83 -5.38 2.23 -32.48
CA LEU A 83 -5.29 3.41 -33.34
C LEU A 83 -4.53 3.10 -34.63
N THR A 84 -3.42 2.37 -34.53
CA THR A 84 -2.64 1.93 -35.69
C THR A 84 -3.47 1.05 -36.61
N PHE A 85 -4.22 0.10 -36.05
CA PHE A 85 -5.14 -0.73 -36.80
C PHE A 85 -6.22 0.10 -37.51
N LEU A 86 -6.89 1.01 -36.81
CA LEU A 86 -7.92 1.89 -37.37
C LEU A 86 -7.39 2.74 -38.53
N PHE A 87 -6.22 3.36 -38.35
CA PHE A 87 -5.59 4.15 -39.42
C PHE A 87 -5.16 3.27 -40.60
N ALA A 88 -4.68 2.05 -40.36
CA ALA A 88 -4.37 1.10 -41.42
C ALA A 88 -5.64 0.71 -42.21
N THR A 89 -6.77 0.45 -41.54
CA THR A 89 -8.06 0.17 -42.19
C THR A 89 -8.54 1.34 -43.05
N ILE A 90 -8.48 2.57 -42.51
CA ILE A 90 -8.88 3.78 -43.26
C ILE A 90 -8.00 3.96 -44.50
N ASN A 91 -6.67 3.82 -44.35
CA ASN A 91 -5.73 4.02 -45.44
C ASN A 91 -5.75 2.91 -46.50
N SER A 92 -6.19 1.70 -46.15
CA SER A 92 -6.26 0.57 -47.08
C SER A 92 -7.59 0.49 -47.84
N GLY A 93 -8.56 1.38 -47.56
CA GLY A 93 -9.86 1.42 -48.25
C GLY A 93 -10.70 0.16 -48.04
N VAL A 94 -10.37 -0.67 -47.04
CA VAL A 94 -11.06 -1.92 -46.76
C VAL A 94 -12.40 -1.59 -46.09
N SER A 95 -13.51 -2.00 -46.73
CA SER A 95 -14.80 -2.04 -46.07
C SER A 95 -14.74 -3.08 -44.96
N LEU A 96 -14.82 -2.62 -43.71
CA LEU A 96 -15.06 -3.51 -42.58
C LEU A 96 -16.36 -4.30 -42.83
N PRO A 97 -16.45 -5.58 -42.43
CA PRO A 97 -17.69 -6.33 -42.47
C PRO A 97 -18.77 -5.71 -41.59
#